data_AF-A0A7R7XX15-F1
#
_entry.id   AF-A0A7R7XX15-F1
#
_cell.length_a   1.000
_cell.length_b   1.000
_cell.length_c   1.000
_cell.angle_alpha   90.00
_cell.angle_beta   90.00
_cell.angle_gamma   90.00
#
_symmetry.space_group_name_H-M   'P 1'
#
loop_
_entity.id
_entity.type
_entity.pdbx_description
1 polymer ?
#
loop_
_entity_poly.entity_id
_entity_poly.type
_entity_poly.pdbx_seq_one_letter_code
_entity_poly.pdbx_strand_id
1 'polypeptide(L)'
;MELSSLSPLFYFLIASLLTITGLKRRRQTRVLLLGPIWLFSLMALTSSHRLALMTGADSVFASLVVFYLLYAPKTLVFDQHTVTPELNDAHASFIDCYRVWNNPRQLPLQLQHEGKTPNTPSKSRALFCLGQLIKAAALWAFEYFIFQKVLVYALSPVTISDFAPEMETVLFHRLSLHQMRVRAIISVQWIWRAYFFLEFYHSLLAVVFVGILRFDSPGEWPSLFGSLLEAYTIRRFWGRFWHRLTIPTYVFYARLASRQMVQPGSRWRKGLTALLVFTISGLSHALVGWALGDAALCRDILFFEMCFLAAAGETLVSKIRMKEQSIFRRTLSPLFCRVSGMVWVFVFFFCVVPMWIYPKTYHYLLNREG
;
A
#
# COMPACT_ATOMS: atom_id res chain seq x y z
N MET A 1 -19.29 13.19 -20.28
CA MET A 1 -18.48 13.00 -19.07
C MET A 1 -18.54 14.32 -18.30
N GLU A 2 -19.18 14.37 -17.14
CA GLU A 2 -19.27 15.62 -16.39
C GLU A 2 -17.90 16.00 -15.82
N LEU A 3 -17.43 17.23 -16.07
CA LEU A 3 -16.17 17.76 -15.52
C LEU A 3 -16.09 17.64 -13.99
N SER A 4 -17.24 17.62 -13.33
CA SER A 4 -17.41 17.41 -11.88
C SER A 4 -16.82 16.08 -11.39
N SER A 5 -16.80 15.03 -12.23
CA SER A 5 -16.28 13.70 -11.90
C SER A 5 -14.75 13.64 -11.83
N LEU A 6 -14.05 14.56 -12.53
CA LEU A 6 -12.59 14.65 -12.55
C LEU A 6 -12.02 15.65 -11.53
N SER A 7 -12.87 16.36 -10.78
CA SER A 7 -12.42 17.33 -9.77
C SER A 7 -11.39 16.78 -8.78
N PRO A 8 -11.50 15.56 -8.22
CA PRO A 8 -10.46 15.02 -7.35
C PRO A 8 -9.08 14.92 -8.02
N LEU A 9 -9.02 14.51 -9.29
CA LEU A 9 -7.76 14.43 -10.04
C LEU A 9 -7.16 15.82 -10.27
N PHE A 10 -8.01 16.82 -10.54
CA PHE A 10 -7.56 18.20 -10.74
C PHE A 10 -6.98 18.80 -9.45
N TYR A 11 -7.64 18.61 -8.30
CA TYR A 11 -7.10 19.05 -7.01
C TYR A 11 -5.76 18.38 -6.70
N PHE A 12 -5.66 17.07 -6.92
CA PHE A 12 -4.40 16.35 -6.71
C PHE A 12 -3.30 16.80 -7.68
N LEU A 13 -3.64 17.11 -8.94
CA LEU A 13 -2.70 17.66 -9.92
C LEU A 13 -2.14 19.00 -9.44
N ILE A 14 -2.98 19.91 -8.91
CA ILE A 14 -2.50 21.18 -8.35
C ILE A 14 -1.55 20.93 -7.17
N ALA A 15 -1.94 20.06 -6.22
CA ALA A 15 -1.09 19.72 -5.08
C ALA A 15 0.26 19.12 -5.51
N SER A 16 0.25 18.29 -6.56
CA SER A 16 1.44 17.68 -7.15
C SER A 16 2.34 18.72 -7.81
N LEU A 17 1.78 19.61 -8.63
CA LEU A 17 2.52 20.69 -9.30
C LEU A 17 3.14 21.67 -8.29
N LEU A 18 2.41 22.04 -7.24
CA LEU A 18 2.93 22.86 -6.15
C LEU A 18 4.11 22.19 -5.45
N THR A 19 4.07 20.88 -5.28
CA THR A 19 5.15 20.11 -4.65
C THR A 19 6.37 20.02 -5.56
N ILE A 20 6.18 19.67 -6.84
CA ILE A 20 7.25 19.56 -7.84
C ILE A 20 7.94 20.91 -8.04
N THR A 21 7.17 21.99 -8.20
CA THR A 21 7.74 23.35 -8.35
C THR A 21 8.33 23.87 -7.04
N GLY A 22 7.77 23.47 -5.90
CA GLY A 22 8.29 23.77 -4.57
C GLY A 22 9.70 23.21 -4.34
N LEU A 23 10.03 22.06 -4.90
CA LEU A 23 11.38 21.49 -4.82
C LEU A 23 12.46 22.40 -5.42
N LYS A 24 12.11 23.27 -6.38
CA LYS A 24 13.05 24.27 -6.93
C LYS A 24 13.33 25.44 -6.00
N ARG A 25 12.55 25.60 -4.93
CA ARG A 25 12.69 26.71 -3.99
C ARG A 25 13.60 26.33 -2.83
N ARG A 26 14.20 27.35 -2.21
CA ARG A 26 14.95 27.22 -0.95
C ARG A 26 14.07 26.66 0.16
N ARG A 27 14.62 25.79 1.00
CA ARG A 27 13.94 25.05 2.06
C ARG A 27 13.09 25.91 2.99
N GLN A 28 13.58 27.10 3.35
CA GLN A 28 12.87 28.06 4.20
C GLN A 28 11.52 28.49 3.60
N THR A 29 11.43 28.57 2.28
CA THR A 29 10.20 28.98 1.57
C THR A 29 9.30 27.82 1.18
N ARG A 30 9.83 26.59 1.13
CA ARG A 30 9.04 25.38 0.83
C ARG A 30 7.94 25.13 1.85
N VAL A 31 8.19 25.46 3.13
CA VAL A 31 7.22 25.27 4.23
C VAL A 31 5.93 26.05 3.97
N LEU A 32 6.02 27.22 3.33
CA LEU A 32 4.86 28.06 3.00
C LEU A 32 3.92 27.39 1.97
N LEU A 33 4.42 26.43 1.18
CA LEU A 33 3.61 25.69 0.20
C LEU A 33 2.80 24.56 0.84
N LEU A 34 3.12 24.13 2.08
CA LEU A 34 2.44 23.01 2.71
C LEU A 34 0.95 23.27 2.94
N GLY A 35 0.58 24.48 3.37
CA GLY A 35 -0.83 24.85 3.57
C GLY A 35 -1.67 24.65 2.30
N PRO A 36 -1.31 25.31 1.18
CA PRO A 36 -1.97 25.07 -0.12
C PRO A 36 -1.95 23.62 -0.57
N ILE A 37 -0.83 22.91 -0.44
CA ILE A 37 -0.71 21.49 -0.85
C ILE A 37 -1.69 20.61 -0.06
N TRP A 38 -1.77 20.80 1.26
CA TRP A 38 -2.71 20.06 2.10
C TRP A 38 -4.15 20.43 1.81
N LEU A 39 -4.47 21.72 1.59
CA LEU A 39 -5.81 22.15 1.20
C LEU A 39 -6.29 21.40 -0.04
N PHE A 40 -5.51 21.43 -1.12
CA PHE A 40 -5.86 20.73 -2.36
C PHE A 40 -5.87 19.20 -2.19
N SER A 41 -4.99 18.64 -1.37
CA SER A 41 -5.00 17.20 -1.06
C SER A 41 -6.27 16.79 -0.30
N LEU A 42 -6.72 17.60 0.67
CA LEU A 42 -7.96 17.36 1.41
C LEU A 42 -9.19 17.50 0.51
N MET A 43 -9.21 18.49 -0.39
CA MET A 43 -10.27 18.61 -1.41
C MET A 43 -10.29 17.41 -2.36
N ALA A 44 -9.12 16.90 -2.76
CA ALA A 44 -9.02 15.67 -3.55
C ALA A 44 -9.56 14.45 -2.78
N LEU A 45 -9.27 14.35 -1.49
CA LEU A 45 -9.73 13.25 -0.64
C LEU A 45 -11.26 13.27 -0.45
N THR A 46 -11.83 14.43 -0.08
CA THR A 46 -13.27 14.56 0.18
C THR A 46 -14.13 14.42 -1.08
N SER A 47 -13.53 14.63 -2.27
CA SER A 47 -14.19 14.41 -3.56
C SER A 47 -13.84 13.08 -4.22
N SER A 48 -13.08 12.19 -3.56
CA SER A 48 -12.60 10.92 -4.14
C SER A 48 -13.72 9.96 -4.54
N HIS A 49 -14.86 9.96 -3.84
CA HIS A 49 -16.05 9.19 -4.16
C HIS A 49 -16.59 9.45 -5.58
N ARG A 50 -16.26 10.60 -6.20
CA ARG A 50 -16.66 10.95 -7.56
C ARG A 50 -15.92 10.15 -8.65
N LEU A 51 -14.82 9.48 -8.30
CA LEU A 51 -14.04 8.64 -9.23
C LEU A 51 -14.60 7.24 -9.41
N ALA A 52 -15.84 6.99 -8.99
CA ALA A 52 -16.51 5.69 -9.11
C ALA A 52 -16.69 5.17 -10.57
N LEU A 53 -16.29 5.94 -11.58
CA LEU A 53 -16.38 5.59 -13.00
C LEU A 53 -15.58 4.32 -13.36
N MET A 54 -14.53 4.00 -12.59
CA MET A 54 -13.80 2.73 -12.67
C MET A 54 -13.89 2.03 -11.32
N THR A 55 -14.32 0.77 -11.30
CA THR A 55 -14.47 -0.02 -10.08
C THR A 55 -13.19 0.00 -9.26
N GLY A 56 -13.25 0.46 -8.01
CA GLY A 56 -12.12 0.53 -7.07
C GLY A 56 -11.16 1.71 -7.26
N ALA A 57 -11.33 2.55 -8.28
CA ALA A 57 -10.47 3.72 -8.51
C ALA A 57 -10.57 4.76 -7.39
N ASP A 58 -11.77 4.96 -6.86
CA ASP A 58 -12.06 5.77 -5.68
C ASP A 58 -11.20 5.36 -4.47
N SER A 59 -11.18 4.06 -4.13
CA SER A 59 -10.43 3.53 -2.99
C SER A 59 -8.92 3.62 -3.16
N VAL A 60 -8.41 3.32 -4.36
CA VAL A 60 -6.99 3.42 -4.69
C VAL A 60 -6.55 4.88 -4.68
N PHE A 61 -7.36 5.77 -5.24
CA PHE A 61 -7.07 7.19 -5.28
C PHE A 61 -7.12 7.82 -3.89
N ALA A 62 -8.14 7.51 -3.08
CA ALA A 62 -8.20 7.95 -1.68
C ALA A 62 -6.96 7.47 -0.90
N SER A 63 -6.53 6.22 -1.11
CA SER A 63 -5.30 5.68 -0.49
C SER A 63 -4.05 6.43 -0.92
N LEU A 64 -3.93 6.77 -2.22
CA LEU A 64 -2.86 7.61 -2.75
C LEU A 64 -2.84 8.98 -2.07
N VAL A 65 -3.99 9.64 -1.98
CA VAL A 65 -4.09 11.00 -1.39
C VAL A 65 -3.81 10.99 0.10
N VAL A 66 -4.30 10.01 0.86
CA VAL A 66 -3.99 9.87 2.29
C VAL A 66 -2.49 9.65 2.51
N PHE A 67 -1.86 8.78 1.72
CA PHE A 67 -0.41 8.63 1.75
C PHE A 67 0.29 9.96 1.41
N TYR A 68 -0.24 10.70 0.43
CA TYR A 68 0.34 11.95 -0.04
C TYR A 68 0.38 13.04 1.04
N LEU A 69 -0.63 13.09 1.93
CA LEU A 69 -0.66 14.02 3.07
C LEU A 69 0.58 13.89 3.97
N LEU A 70 1.14 12.68 4.10
CA LEU A 70 2.37 12.40 4.84
C LEU A 70 3.61 12.51 3.95
N TYR A 71 3.52 12.12 2.69
CA TYR A 71 4.66 12.12 1.78
C TYR A 71 5.10 13.54 1.40
N ALA A 72 4.17 14.44 1.05
CA ALA A 72 4.49 15.81 0.64
C ALA A 72 5.34 16.60 1.67
N PRO A 73 4.98 16.67 2.96
CA PRO A 73 5.80 17.36 3.96
C PRO A 73 7.16 16.69 4.16
N LYS A 74 7.23 15.35 4.15
CA LYS A 74 8.51 14.62 4.19
C LYS A 74 9.43 15.06 3.04
N THR A 75 8.93 15.03 1.81
CA THR A 75 9.69 15.35 0.60
C THR A 75 10.10 16.83 0.53
N LEU A 76 9.22 17.76 0.92
CA LEU A 76 9.51 19.19 0.82
C LEU A 76 10.39 19.71 1.95
N VAL A 77 10.16 19.25 3.18
CA VAL A 77 10.74 19.87 4.38
C VAL A 77 11.87 19.03 4.98
N PHE A 78 11.76 17.71 4.96
CA PHE A 78 12.67 16.85 5.72
C PHE A 78 13.74 16.19 4.86
N ASP A 79 13.39 15.71 3.69
CA ASP A 79 14.32 15.06 2.79
C ASP A 79 15.29 16.07 2.17
N GLN A 80 16.55 15.65 2.05
CA GLN A 80 17.59 16.36 1.34
C GLN A 80 17.74 15.74 -0.05
N HIS A 81 17.45 16.52 -1.08
CA HIS A 81 17.52 16.09 -2.47
C HIS A 81 18.55 16.93 -3.22
N THR A 82 19.28 16.33 -4.14
CA THR A 82 20.28 17.04 -4.98
C THR A 82 19.68 18.15 -5.84
N VAL A 83 18.37 18.09 -6.13
CA VAL A 83 17.61 19.19 -6.79
C VAL A 83 17.39 20.42 -5.91
N THR A 84 17.82 20.38 -4.64
CA THR A 84 17.64 21.47 -3.68
C THR A 84 18.70 22.55 -3.92
N PRO A 85 18.31 23.82 -4.11
CA PRO A 85 19.26 24.89 -4.44
C PRO A 85 20.41 25.06 -3.43
N GLU A 86 20.21 24.66 -2.18
CA GLU A 86 21.24 24.72 -1.13
C GLU A 86 22.32 23.63 -1.25
N LEU A 87 22.08 22.58 -2.04
CA LEU A 87 22.98 21.44 -2.21
C LEU A 87 23.65 21.43 -3.58
N ASN A 88 23.09 22.15 -4.56
CA ASN A 88 23.60 22.24 -5.91
C ASN A 88 23.22 23.61 -6.52
N ASP A 89 24.20 24.35 -7.04
CA ASP A 89 24.01 25.65 -7.69
C ASP A 89 23.35 25.52 -9.08
N ALA A 90 23.37 24.32 -9.67
CA ALA A 90 22.70 24.07 -10.95
C ALA A 90 21.18 24.17 -10.82
N HIS A 91 20.54 24.86 -11.76
CA HIS A 91 19.08 24.96 -11.81
C HIS A 91 18.45 23.58 -12.08
N ALA A 92 17.75 23.04 -11.06
CA ALA A 92 17.05 21.78 -11.20
C ALA A 92 15.96 21.85 -12.28
N SER A 93 16.00 20.89 -13.21
CA SER A 93 14.98 20.77 -14.26
C SER A 93 13.63 20.37 -13.64
N PHE A 94 12.52 20.68 -14.32
CA PHE A 94 11.20 20.23 -13.86
C PHE A 94 11.13 18.70 -13.78
N ILE A 95 11.75 18.00 -14.74
CA ILE A 95 11.77 16.54 -14.82
C ILE A 95 12.54 15.94 -13.63
N ASP A 96 13.68 16.52 -13.24
CA ASP A 96 14.43 16.04 -12.07
C ASP A 96 13.61 16.21 -10.78
N CYS A 97 12.93 17.34 -10.59
CA CYS A 97 12.02 17.54 -9.45
C CYS A 97 10.82 16.57 -9.49
N TYR A 98 10.25 16.33 -10.66
CA TYR A 98 9.18 15.34 -10.84
C TYR A 98 9.65 13.93 -10.47
N ARG A 99 10.86 13.52 -10.90
CA ARG A 99 11.40 12.18 -10.59
C ARG A 99 11.67 12.00 -9.10
N VAL A 100 12.11 13.06 -8.41
CA VAL A 100 12.20 13.07 -6.94
C VAL A 100 10.83 12.89 -6.30
N TRP A 101 9.82 13.62 -6.77
CA TRP A 101 8.42 13.52 -6.32
C TRP A 101 7.76 12.17 -6.65
N ASN A 102 8.09 11.55 -7.77
CA ASN A 102 7.55 10.25 -8.21
C ASN A 102 8.33 9.06 -7.63
N ASN A 103 9.15 9.27 -6.59
CA ASN A 103 9.98 8.22 -5.99
C ASN A 103 9.67 8.00 -4.49
N PRO A 104 8.44 7.61 -4.12
CA PRO A 104 8.10 7.33 -2.72
C PRO A 104 8.86 6.13 -2.15
N ARG A 105 9.35 5.22 -3.01
CA ARG A 105 10.17 4.05 -2.64
C ARG A 105 11.62 4.38 -2.32
N GLN A 106 12.08 5.61 -2.61
CA GLN A 106 13.48 6.01 -2.49
C GLN A 106 14.43 5.06 -3.26
N LEU A 107 14.02 4.67 -4.47
CA LEU A 107 14.88 3.92 -5.38
C LEU A 107 16.07 4.80 -5.80
N PRO A 108 17.23 4.22 -6.16
CA PRO A 108 18.32 4.97 -6.74
C PRO A 108 17.85 5.76 -7.98
N LEU A 109 18.05 7.08 -7.97
CA LEU A 109 17.74 7.97 -9.09
C LEU A 109 19.05 8.42 -9.73
N GLN A 110 19.09 8.47 -11.06
CA GLN A 110 20.14 9.14 -11.82
C GLN A 110 19.55 10.41 -12.44
N LEU A 111 19.87 11.57 -11.88
CA LEU A 111 19.31 12.84 -12.34
C LEU A 111 20.03 13.34 -13.59
N GLN A 112 19.35 14.15 -14.41
CA GLN A 112 19.90 14.60 -15.70
C GLN A 112 21.18 15.43 -15.53
N HIS A 113 21.31 16.14 -14.42
CA HIS A 113 22.50 16.95 -14.11
C HIS A 113 23.70 16.13 -13.59
N GLU A 114 23.50 14.88 -13.15
CA GLU A 114 24.57 14.01 -12.62
C GLU A 114 25.31 13.24 -13.75
N GLY A 115 24.89 13.40 -15.00
CA GLY A 115 25.51 12.81 -16.19
C GLY A 115 24.50 12.46 -17.28
N LYS A 116 24.98 12.09 -18.47
CA LYS A 116 24.09 11.57 -19.53
C LYS A 116 23.41 10.31 -19.02
N THR A 117 22.10 10.36 -18.83
CA THR A 117 21.30 9.15 -18.66
C THR A 117 21.63 8.22 -19.83
N PRO A 118 21.93 6.93 -19.59
CA PRO A 118 22.11 6.00 -20.70
C PRO A 118 20.83 6.05 -21.52
N ASN A 119 20.93 6.50 -22.77
CA ASN A 119 19.81 6.56 -23.69
C ASN A 119 19.22 5.15 -23.77
N THR A 120 18.15 4.89 -23.02
CA THR A 120 17.50 3.59 -23.07
C THR A 120 16.96 3.45 -24.48
N PRO A 121 17.39 2.44 -25.26
CA PRO A 121 17.00 2.35 -26.66
C PRO A 121 15.48 2.37 -26.80
N SER A 122 14.96 3.08 -27.82
CA SER A 122 13.51 3.15 -28.08
C SER A 122 12.85 1.77 -28.14
N LYS A 123 13.56 0.78 -28.71
CA LYS A 123 13.14 -0.63 -28.73
C LYS A 123 12.95 -1.23 -27.33
N SER A 124 13.81 -0.88 -26.37
CA SER A 124 13.70 -1.33 -24.96
C SER A 124 12.49 -0.70 -24.26
N ARG A 125 12.17 0.58 -24.54
CA ARG A 125 10.96 1.24 -24.02
C ARG A 125 9.68 0.65 -24.60
N ALA A 126 9.63 0.43 -25.91
CA ALA A 126 8.46 -0.16 -26.57
C ALA A 126 8.17 -1.58 -26.05
N LEU A 127 9.20 -2.42 -25.91
CA LEU A 127 9.07 -3.76 -25.32
C LEU A 127 8.60 -3.71 -23.88
N PHE A 128 9.13 -2.78 -23.07
CA PHE A 128 8.67 -2.57 -21.70
C PHE A 128 7.19 -2.17 -21.66
N CYS A 129 6.77 -1.18 -22.45
CA CYS A 129 5.37 -0.73 -22.50
C CYS A 129 4.43 -1.83 -22.99
N LEU A 130 4.85 -2.62 -24.00
CA LEU A 130 4.09 -3.79 -24.46
C LEU A 130 3.93 -4.82 -23.32
N GLY A 131 4.99 -5.11 -22.58
CA GLY A 131 4.93 -6.00 -21.42
C GLY A 131 3.96 -5.50 -20.34
N GLN A 132 3.95 -4.19 -20.05
CA GLN A 132 3.01 -3.59 -19.09
C GLN A 132 1.56 -3.64 -19.59
N LEU A 133 1.32 -3.43 -20.89
CA LEU A 133 -0.02 -3.56 -21.48
C LEU A 133 -0.52 -5.01 -21.44
N ILE A 134 0.32 -5.98 -21.78
CA ILE A 134 -0.01 -7.41 -21.69
C ILE A 134 -0.35 -7.78 -20.25
N LYS A 135 0.46 -7.32 -19.28
CA LYS A 135 0.21 -7.55 -17.86
C LYS A 135 -1.12 -6.93 -17.41
N ALA A 136 -1.40 -5.68 -17.76
CA ALA A 136 -2.65 -5.01 -17.41
C ALA A 136 -3.86 -5.74 -18.02
N ALA A 137 -3.76 -6.13 -19.30
CA ALA A 137 -4.81 -6.88 -19.99
C ALA A 137 -5.04 -8.27 -19.36
N ALA A 138 -3.97 -8.99 -19.01
CA ALA A 138 -4.06 -10.30 -18.35
C ALA A 138 -4.68 -10.20 -16.95
N LEU A 139 -4.29 -9.19 -16.16
CA LEU A 139 -4.88 -8.92 -14.85
C LEU A 139 -6.38 -8.61 -14.98
N TRP A 140 -6.74 -7.71 -15.91
CA TRP A 140 -8.12 -7.34 -16.16
C TRP A 140 -8.97 -8.54 -16.62
N ALA A 141 -8.45 -9.34 -17.55
CA ALA A 141 -9.13 -10.52 -18.04
C ALA A 141 -9.33 -11.56 -16.92
N PHE A 142 -8.32 -11.80 -16.08
CA PHE A 142 -8.45 -12.73 -14.96
C PHE A 142 -9.47 -12.21 -13.94
N GLU A 143 -9.44 -10.93 -13.58
CA GLU A 143 -10.40 -10.32 -12.65
C GLU A 143 -11.84 -10.49 -13.16
N TYR A 144 -12.08 -10.11 -14.41
CA TYR A 144 -13.42 -10.06 -14.99
C TYR A 144 -13.99 -11.43 -15.35
N PHE A 145 -13.18 -12.29 -15.98
CA PHE A 145 -13.67 -13.58 -16.49
C PHE A 145 -13.57 -14.72 -15.48
N ILE A 146 -12.65 -14.65 -14.51
CA ILE A 146 -12.37 -15.76 -13.58
C ILE A 146 -12.71 -15.35 -12.15
N PHE A 147 -12.00 -14.37 -11.60
CA PHE A 147 -12.05 -14.09 -10.16
C PHE A 147 -13.45 -13.69 -9.70
N GLN A 148 -14.09 -12.72 -10.37
CA GLN A 148 -15.44 -12.27 -10.01
C GLN A 148 -16.49 -13.38 -10.14
N LYS A 149 -16.41 -14.23 -11.18
CA LYS A 149 -17.35 -15.35 -11.36
C LYS A 149 -17.16 -16.43 -10.28
N VAL A 150 -15.92 -16.80 -10.00
CA VAL A 150 -15.59 -17.74 -8.92
C VAL A 150 -16.03 -17.19 -7.58
N LEU A 151 -15.82 -15.89 -7.33
CA LEU A 151 -16.22 -15.22 -6.11
C LEU A 151 -17.75 -15.27 -5.93
N VAL A 152 -18.52 -14.88 -6.94
CA VAL A 152 -20.00 -14.91 -6.89
C VAL A 152 -20.50 -16.34 -6.70
N TYR A 153 -19.99 -17.30 -7.46
CA TYR A 153 -20.41 -18.70 -7.34
C TYR A 153 -20.05 -19.29 -5.97
N ALA A 154 -18.84 -19.03 -5.48
CA ALA A 154 -18.36 -19.59 -4.22
C ALA A 154 -18.99 -18.93 -3.00
N LEU A 155 -19.43 -17.67 -3.10
CA LEU A 155 -20.16 -16.98 -2.04
C LEU A 155 -21.66 -17.33 -2.06
N SER A 156 -22.28 -17.58 -3.21
CA SER A 156 -23.73 -17.76 -3.26
C SER A 156 -24.25 -19.02 -2.51
N PRO A 157 -25.40 -18.93 -1.80
CA PRO A 157 -26.09 -17.71 -1.38
C PRO A 157 -25.40 -17.13 -0.12
N VAL A 158 -24.88 -15.90 -0.21
CA VAL A 158 -24.41 -15.12 0.95
C VAL A 158 -25.55 -14.24 1.42
N THR A 159 -25.72 -14.17 2.73
CA THR A 159 -26.76 -13.38 3.41
C THR A 159 -26.15 -12.39 4.37
N ILE A 160 -26.93 -11.43 4.87
CA ILE A 160 -26.45 -10.45 5.86
C ILE A 160 -25.97 -11.14 7.15
N SER A 161 -26.61 -12.24 7.56
CA SER A 161 -26.28 -12.97 8.77
C SER A 161 -24.89 -13.63 8.73
N ASP A 162 -24.32 -13.85 7.55
CA ASP A 162 -22.95 -14.34 7.39
C ASP A 162 -21.88 -13.33 7.86
N PHE A 163 -22.27 -12.05 7.97
CA PHE A 163 -21.42 -10.95 8.42
C PHE A 163 -21.80 -10.39 9.80
N ALA A 164 -22.76 -11.01 10.48
CA ALA A 164 -23.24 -10.54 11.77
C ALA A 164 -22.11 -10.50 12.83
N PRO A 165 -22.20 -9.64 13.87
CA PRO A 165 -21.15 -9.49 14.87
C PRO A 165 -20.69 -10.80 15.52
N GLU A 166 -21.59 -11.78 15.67
CA GLU A 166 -21.31 -13.10 16.22
C GLU A 166 -20.33 -13.90 15.34
N MET A 167 -20.34 -13.63 14.04
CA MET A 167 -19.51 -14.29 13.04
C MET A 167 -18.10 -13.69 12.93
N GLU A 168 -17.76 -12.62 13.66
CA GLU A 168 -16.44 -11.98 13.61
C GLU A 168 -15.32 -12.89 14.15
N THR A 169 -15.59 -13.68 15.21
CA THR A 169 -14.55 -14.46 15.93
C THR A 169 -14.77 -15.96 15.82
N VAL A 170 -13.66 -16.72 15.71
CA VAL A 170 -13.68 -18.20 15.66
C VAL A 170 -13.62 -18.83 17.05
N LEU A 171 -13.16 -18.07 18.07
CA LEU A 171 -12.84 -18.62 19.39
C LEU A 171 -14.05 -19.16 20.16
N PHE A 172 -15.26 -18.73 19.83
CA PHE A 172 -16.47 -19.02 20.60
C PHE A 172 -17.57 -19.73 19.80
N HIS A 173 -17.34 -20.01 18.51
CA HIS A 173 -18.39 -20.52 17.62
C HIS A 173 -17.92 -21.72 16.78
N ARG A 174 -18.75 -22.76 16.71
CA ARG A 174 -18.60 -23.82 15.70
C ARG A 174 -19.13 -23.30 14.37
N LEU A 175 -18.23 -23.05 13.43
CA LEU A 175 -18.58 -22.56 12.10
C LEU A 175 -19.12 -23.67 11.21
N SER A 176 -20.20 -23.38 10.48
CA SER A 176 -20.69 -24.25 9.42
C SER A 176 -19.70 -24.28 8.23
N LEU A 177 -19.82 -25.29 7.36
CA LEU A 177 -19.00 -25.35 6.13
C LEU A 177 -19.20 -24.09 5.27
N HIS A 178 -20.43 -23.57 5.21
CA HIS A 178 -20.74 -22.33 4.50
C HIS A 178 -19.96 -21.14 5.09
N GLN A 179 -20.02 -20.95 6.41
CA GLN A 179 -19.33 -19.85 7.09
C GLN A 179 -17.81 -19.95 6.95
N MET A 180 -17.24 -21.16 7.06
CA MET A 180 -15.81 -21.39 6.81
C MET A 180 -15.44 -21.02 5.37
N ARG A 181 -16.27 -21.36 4.40
CA ARG A 181 -16.07 -21.02 2.98
C ARG A 181 -16.08 -19.50 2.76
N VAL A 182 -17.10 -18.79 3.26
CA VAL A 182 -17.20 -17.32 3.15
C VAL A 182 -15.96 -16.64 3.76
N ARG A 183 -15.59 -17.06 4.98
CA ARG A 183 -14.42 -16.58 5.70
C ARG A 183 -13.11 -16.82 4.94
N ALA A 184 -12.92 -18.03 4.40
CA ALA A 184 -11.74 -18.38 3.61
C ALA A 184 -11.61 -17.51 2.36
N ILE A 185 -12.72 -17.30 1.64
CA ILE A 185 -12.77 -16.48 0.43
C ILE A 185 -12.37 -15.04 0.74
N ILE A 186 -13.00 -14.42 1.75
CA ILE A 186 -12.73 -13.03 2.13
C ILE A 186 -11.27 -12.84 2.56
N SER A 187 -10.69 -13.84 3.22
CA SER A 187 -9.29 -13.83 3.68
C SER A 187 -8.27 -13.79 2.55
N VAL A 188 -8.65 -14.24 1.35
CA VAL A 188 -7.84 -14.16 0.12
C VAL A 188 -8.24 -12.97 -0.74
N GLN A 189 -9.52 -12.62 -0.75
CA GLN A 189 -10.08 -11.59 -1.62
C GLN A 189 -9.44 -10.21 -1.40
N TRP A 190 -9.22 -9.79 -0.15
CA TRP A 190 -8.63 -8.47 0.12
C TRP A 190 -7.19 -8.37 -0.43
N ILE A 191 -6.41 -9.45 -0.36
CA ILE A 191 -5.05 -9.56 -0.92
C ILE A 191 -5.11 -9.40 -2.43
N TRP A 192 -5.98 -10.19 -3.08
CA TRP A 192 -6.14 -10.17 -4.52
C TRP A 192 -6.60 -8.80 -5.03
N ARG A 193 -7.62 -8.20 -4.41
CA ARG A 193 -8.12 -6.86 -4.79
C ARG A 193 -7.02 -5.81 -4.71
N ALA A 194 -6.27 -5.76 -3.61
CA ALA A 194 -5.17 -4.82 -3.45
C ALA A 194 -4.07 -5.05 -4.50
N TYR A 195 -3.69 -6.31 -4.75
CA TYR A 195 -2.71 -6.69 -5.77
C TYR A 195 -3.16 -6.26 -7.16
N PHE A 196 -4.37 -6.65 -7.55
CA PHE A 196 -4.97 -6.35 -8.85
C PHE A 196 -4.96 -4.85 -9.12
N PHE A 197 -5.57 -4.05 -8.24
CA PHE A 197 -5.70 -2.62 -8.49
C PHE A 197 -4.35 -1.92 -8.55
N LEU A 198 -3.46 -2.19 -7.60
CA LEU A 198 -2.16 -1.53 -7.57
C LEU A 198 -1.31 -1.91 -8.78
N GLU A 199 -1.22 -3.19 -9.16
CA GLU A 199 -0.43 -3.62 -10.31
C GLU A 199 -1.07 -3.20 -11.65
N PHE A 200 -2.41 -3.18 -11.75
CA PHE A 200 -3.13 -2.70 -12.92
C PHE A 200 -2.84 -1.21 -13.17
N TYR A 201 -3.11 -0.35 -12.18
CA TYR A 201 -2.86 1.09 -12.32
C TYR A 201 -1.37 1.41 -12.46
N HIS A 202 -0.48 0.67 -11.77
CA HIS A 202 0.96 0.82 -11.95
C HIS A 202 1.39 0.52 -13.39
N SER A 203 0.85 -0.53 -14.01
CA SER A 203 1.15 -0.89 -15.39
C SER A 203 0.65 0.17 -16.38
N LEU A 204 -0.56 0.70 -16.18
CA LEU A 204 -1.10 1.79 -17.00
C LEU A 204 -0.28 3.07 -16.88
N LEU A 205 0.06 3.48 -15.65
CA LEU A 205 0.88 4.67 -15.40
C LEU A 205 2.30 4.49 -15.94
N ALA A 206 2.87 3.29 -15.89
CA ALA A 206 4.18 3.00 -16.48
C ALA A 206 4.18 3.24 -17.99
N VAL A 207 3.11 2.87 -18.70
CA VAL A 207 2.97 3.15 -20.15
C VAL A 207 2.92 4.65 -20.40
N VAL A 208 2.18 5.40 -19.58
CA VAL A 208 2.08 6.86 -19.70
C VAL A 208 3.43 7.54 -19.45
N PHE A 209 4.07 7.28 -18.31
CA PHE A 209 5.28 8.01 -17.90
C PHE A 209 6.57 7.54 -18.58
N VAL A 210 6.68 6.25 -18.94
CA VAL A 210 7.87 5.71 -19.63
C VAL A 210 7.70 5.78 -21.16
N GLY A 211 6.52 5.48 -21.68
CA GLY A 211 6.25 5.37 -23.11
C GLY A 211 5.88 6.70 -23.76
N ILE A 212 4.80 7.32 -23.26
CA ILE A 212 4.17 8.50 -23.86
C ILE A 212 4.93 9.77 -23.49
N LEU A 213 5.03 10.08 -22.19
CA LEU A 213 5.68 11.29 -21.68
C LEU A 213 7.20 11.20 -21.68
N ARG A 214 7.73 9.97 -21.59
CA ARG A 214 9.18 9.67 -21.51
C ARG A 214 9.91 10.38 -20.37
N PHE A 215 9.19 10.69 -19.28
CA PHE A 215 9.78 11.30 -18.09
C PHE A 215 10.66 10.30 -17.32
N ASP A 216 10.28 9.02 -17.37
CA ASP A 216 10.94 7.95 -16.64
C ASP A 216 11.58 6.92 -17.58
N SER A 217 12.47 6.11 -17.03
CA SER A 217 13.07 4.94 -17.67
C SER A 217 12.42 3.63 -17.18
N PRO A 218 12.48 2.54 -17.97
CA PRO A 218 11.93 1.23 -17.56
C PRO A 218 12.43 0.74 -16.19
N GLY A 219 13.69 1.02 -15.83
CA GLY A 219 14.30 0.60 -14.57
C GLY A 219 13.73 1.30 -13.33
N GLU A 220 13.06 2.43 -13.50
CA GLU A 220 12.44 3.21 -12.41
C GLU A 220 11.03 2.71 -12.05
N TRP A 221 10.48 1.81 -12.86
CA TRP A 221 9.16 1.21 -12.68
C TRP A 221 9.24 -0.31 -12.38
N PRO A 222 9.98 -0.76 -11.34
CA PRO A 222 9.97 -2.16 -10.95
C PRO A 222 8.64 -2.53 -10.30
N SER A 223 8.30 -3.83 -10.37
CA SER A 223 7.06 -4.39 -9.78
C SER A 223 6.83 -3.88 -8.35
N LEU A 224 5.56 -3.67 -8.01
CA LEU A 224 5.21 -3.17 -6.68
C LEU A 224 5.33 -4.27 -5.63
N PHE A 225 4.92 -5.49 -6.00
CA PHE A 225 4.95 -6.67 -5.13
C PHE A 225 6.17 -7.55 -5.40
N GLY A 226 6.60 -8.27 -4.38
CA GLY A 226 7.58 -9.34 -4.50
C GLY A 226 6.95 -10.70 -4.81
N SER A 227 7.73 -11.76 -4.60
CA SER A 227 7.25 -13.13 -4.84
C SER A 227 6.26 -13.58 -3.76
N LEU A 228 5.10 -14.09 -4.18
CA LEU A 228 4.12 -14.72 -3.30
C LEU A 228 4.71 -15.91 -2.53
N LEU A 229 5.68 -16.61 -3.12
CA LEU A 229 6.32 -17.74 -2.47
C LEU A 229 7.04 -17.33 -1.18
N GLU A 230 7.43 -16.06 -1.02
CA GLU A 230 8.09 -15.55 0.18
C GLU A 230 7.11 -15.31 1.34
N ALA A 231 5.80 -15.37 1.12
CA ALA A 231 4.75 -15.07 2.10
C ALA A 231 4.45 -16.22 3.07
N TYR A 232 5.48 -16.85 3.64
CA TYR A 232 5.34 -17.99 4.56
C TYR A 232 5.48 -17.62 6.05
N THR A 233 5.57 -16.32 6.37
CA THR A 233 5.36 -15.79 7.72
C THR A 233 4.73 -14.41 7.57
N ILE A 234 4.00 -13.89 8.56
CA ILE A 234 3.41 -12.55 8.56
C ILE A 234 4.47 -11.47 8.35
N ARG A 235 5.63 -11.60 8.99
CA ARG A 235 6.76 -10.67 8.76
C ARG A 235 7.24 -10.69 7.30
N ARG A 236 7.32 -11.85 6.65
CA ARG A 236 7.73 -11.94 5.24
C ARG A 236 6.62 -11.53 4.28
N PHE A 237 5.36 -11.79 4.63
CA PHE A 237 4.21 -11.29 3.89
C PHE A 237 4.32 -9.78 3.71
N TRP A 238 4.44 -9.01 4.80
CA TRP A 238 4.56 -7.55 4.74
C TRP A 238 5.93 -7.04 4.27
N GLY A 239 7.01 -7.77 4.54
CA GLY A 239 8.38 -7.31 4.28
C GLY A 239 8.99 -7.73 2.93
N ARG A 240 8.46 -8.77 2.29
CA ARG A 240 9.01 -9.37 1.06
C ARG A 240 8.00 -9.47 -0.07
N PHE A 241 6.75 -9.84 0.23
CA PHE A 241 5.70 -9.98 -0.79
C PHE A 241 4.94 -8.67 -1.00
N TRP A 242 4.42 -8.07 0.06
CA TRP A 242 3.55 -6.90 0.00
C TRP A 242 4.26 -5.65 -0.56
N HIS A 243 3.49 -4.74 -1.16
CA HIS A 243 4.05 -3.53 -1.74
C HIS A 243 4.75 -2.65 -0.69
N ARG A 244 5.87 -2.04 -1.09
CA ARG A 244 6.72 -1.22 -0.19
C ARG A 244 6.65 0.28 -0.48
N LEU A 245 5.64 0.72 -1.23
CA LEU A 245 5.44 2.14 -1.63
C LEU A 245 5.43 3.10 -0.43
N THR A 246 4.74 2.74 0.65
CA THR A 246 4.50 3.63 1.79
C THR A 246 5.56 3.54 2.88
N ILE A 247 6.33 2.45 2.88
CA ILE A 247 7.21 2.06 3.98
C ILE A 247 8.29 3.11 4.29
N PRO A 248 9.00 3.71 3.33
CA PRO A 248 10.01 4.73 3.64
C PRO A 248 9.44 5.94 4.40
N THR A 249 8.25 6.41 3.99
CA THR A 249 7.55 7.52 4.64
C THR A 249 7.08 7.14 6.04
N TYR A 250 6.43 5.98 6.20
CA TYR A 250 5.93 5.53 7.50
C TYR A 250 7.08 5.29 8.49
N VAL A 251 8.18 4.68 8.03
CA VAL A 251 9.38 4.47 8.85
C VAL A 251 10.00 5.80 9.28
N PHE A 252 9.98 6.83 8.42
CA PHE A 252 10.47 8.16 8.78
C PHE A 252 9.69 8.74 9.97
N TYR A 253 8.36 8.79 9.87
CA TYR A 253 7.51 9.32 10.95
C TYR A 253 7.56 8.45 12.22
N ALA A 254 7.55 7.11 12.06
CA ALA A 254 7.70 6.19 13.18
C ALA A 254 9.04 6.36 13.90
N ARG A 255 10.13 6.63 13.17
CA ARG A 255 11.43 6.94 13.78
C ARG A 255 11.42 8.27 14.51
N LEU A 256 10.81 9.31 13.94
CA LEU A 256 10.69 10.62 14.58
C LEU A 256 9.94 10.50 15.92
N ALA A 257 8.78 9.83 15.91
CA ALA A 257 8.01 9.58 17.12
C ALA A 257 8.78 8.69 18.13
N SER A 258 9.39 7.59 17.67
CA SER A 258 10.13 6.68 18.56
C SER A 258 11.33 7.34 19.26
N ARG A 259 11.95 8.37 18.65
CA ARG A 259 13.05 9.13 19.24
C ARG A 259 12.59 9.95 20.45
N GLN A 260 11.35 10.45 20.42
CA GLN A 260 10.77 11.21 21.53
C GLN A 260 10.34 10.30 22.68
N MET A 261 10.03 9.04 22.39
CA MET A 261 9.53 8.08 23.38
C MET A 261 10.65 7.26 24.04
N VAL A 262 11.79 7.02 23.36
CA VAL A 262 12.82 6.08 23.82
C VAL A 262 14.24 6.56 23.50
N GLN A 263 15.13 6.44 24.49
CA GLN A 263 16.53 6.84 24.42
C GLN A 263 17.34 6.21 23.28
N PRO A 264 18.35 6.91 22.72
CA PRO A 264 19.34 6.37 21.79
C PRO A 264 19.93 5.03 22.25
N GLY A 265 19.99 4.05 21.34
CA GLY A 265 20.57 2.73 21.62
C GLY A 265 19.65 1.71 22.31
N SER A 266 18.44 2.09 22.72
CA SER A 266 17.50 1.14 23.35
C SER A 266 17.16 -0.06 22.45
N ARG A 267 17.23 -1.27 23.03
CA ARG A 267 16.87 -2.54 22.37
C ARG A 267 15.42 -2.57 21.86
N TRP A 268 14.54 -1.77 22.46
CA TRP A 268 13.11 -1.74 22.13
C TRP A 268 12.78 -0.86 20.93
N ARG A 269 13.70 0.02 20.53
CA ARG A 269 13.46 1.00 19.46
C ARG A 269 12.98 0.37 18.16
N LYS A 270 13.57 -0.76 17.75
CA LYS A 270 13.17 -1.46 16.52
C LYS A 270 11.74 -1.98 16.60
N GLY A 271 11.34 -2.53 17.75
CA GLY A 271 9.97 -3.00 18.00
C GLY A 271 8.97 -1.86 18.01
N LEU A 272 9.30 -0.75 18.69
CA LEU A 272 8.46 0.45 18.74
C LEU A 272 8.32 1.10 17.35
N THR A 273 9.39 1.20 16.57
CA THR A 273 9.28 1.70 15.19
C THR A 273 8.37 0.82 14.36
N ALA A 274 8.46 -0.52 14.49
CA ALA A 274 7.57 -1.42 13.78
C ALA A 274 6.10 -1.24 14.20
N LEU A 275 5.83 -1.17 15.52
CA LEU A 275 4.50 -0.89 16.06
C LEU A 275 3.93 0.39 15.43
N LEU A 276 4.65 1.50 15.53
CA LEU A 276 4.23 2.79 14.98
C LEU A 276 4.02 2.77 13.46
N VAL A 277 4.80 1.99 12.70
CA VAL A 277 4.56 1.82 11.25
C VAL A 277 3.20 1.14 11.00
N PHE A 278 2.87 0.09 11.74
CA PHE A 278 1.57 -0.57 11.64
C PHE A 278 0.43 0.36 12.10
N THR A 279 0.63 1.13 13.18
CA THR A 279 -0.35 2.12 13.65
C THR A 279 -0.62 3.22 12.60
N ILE A 280 0.43 3.80 12.00
CA ILE A 280 0.29 4.80 10.92
C ILE A 280 -0.43 4.20 9.71
N SER A 281 -0.15 2.94 9.37
CA SER A 281 -0.85 2.22 8.30
C SER A 281 -2.34 2.08 8.61
N GLY A 282 -2.69 1.62 9.82
CA GLY A 282 -4.08 1.48 10.25
C GLY A 282 -4.85 2.80 10.29
N LEU A 283 -4.22 3.87 10.78
CA LEU A 283 -4.80 5.22 10.74
C LEU A 283 -5.00 5.72 9.31
N SER A 284 -4.06 5.43 8.40
CA SER A 284 -4.21 5.79 6.99
C SER A 284 -5.40 5.08 6.35
N HIS A 285 -5.57 3.78 6.62
CA HIS A 285 -6.72 3.01 6.13
C HIS A 285 -8.05 3.47 6.75
N ALA A 286 -8.07 3.80 8.04
CA ALA A 286 -9.23 4.38 8.70
C ALA A 286 -9.62 5.74 8.08
N LEU A 287 -8.66 6.58 7.71
CA LEU A 287 -8.92 7.86 7.05
C LEU A 287 -9.44 7.68 5.62
N VAL A 288 -8.96 6.68 4.89
CA VAL A 288 -9.53 6.29 3.59
C VAL A 288 -10.98 5.83 3.77
N GLY A 289 -11.24 4.94 4.74
CA GLY A 289 -12.59 4.49 5.05
C GLY A 289 -13.53 5.65 5.36
N TRP A 290 -13.10 6.59 6.22
CA TRP A 290 -13.86 7.80 6.53
C TRP A 290 -14.22 8.61 5.26
N ALA A 291 -13.26 8.82 4.36
CA ALA A 291 -13.47 9.59 3.14
C ALA A 291 -14.45 8.91 2.16
N LEU A 292 -14.58 7.58 2.22
CA LEU A 292 -15.49 6.79 1.40
C LEU A 292 -16.81 6.45 2.10
N GLY A 293 -16.99 6.88 3.36
CA GLY A 293 -18.20 6.60 4.14
C GLY A 293 -18.26 5.19 4.74
N ASP A 294 -17.11 4.52 4.95
CA ASP A 294 -17.06 3.24 5.66
C ASP A 294 -17.50 3.38 7.12
N ALA A 295 -18.16 2.35 7.62
CA ALA A 295 -18.39 2.16 9.06
C ALA A 295 -17.17 1.51 9.74
N ALA A 296 -17.18 1.49 11.08
CA ALA A 296 -16.26 0.71 11.90
C ALA A 296 -14.75 0.99 11.65
N LEU A 297 -14.37 2.26 11.49
CA LEU A 297 -13.01 2.71 11.16
C LEU A 297 -11.92 2.22 12.15
N CYS A 298 -12.28 2.01 13.43
CA CYS A 298 -11.35 1.46 14.41
C CYS A 298 -10.87 0.04 14.08
N ARG A 299 -11.62 -0.69 13.24
CA ARG A 299 -11.30 -2.06 12.81
C ARG A 299 -10.12 -2.08 11.84
N ASP A 300 -9.89 -1.02 11.07
CA ASP A 300 -8.68 -0.88 10.26
C ASP A 300 -7.43 -0.84 11.17
N ILE A 301 -7.47 -0.02 12.22
CA ILE A 301 -6.36 0.08 13.18
C ILE A 301 -6.13 -1.29 13.85
N LEU A 302 -7.19 -1.92 14.35
CA LEU A 302 -7.13 -3.23 15.00
C LEU A 302 -6.49 -4.29 14.08
N PHE A 303 -6.84 -4.32 12.79
CA PHE A 303 -6.26 -5.26 11.82
C PHE A 303 -4.74 -5.12 11.73
N PHE A 304 -4.23 -3.90 11.58
CA PHE A 304 -2.79 -3.65 11.48
C PHE A 304 -2.06 -3.93 12.80
N GLU A 305 -2.67 -3.63 13.95
CA GLU A 305 -2.11 -3.98 15.25
C GLU A 305 -2.03 -5.50 15.47
N MET A 306 -3.05 -6.27 15.06
CA MET A 306 -2.99 -7.73 15.08
C MET A 306 -1.87 -8.27 14.17
N CYS A 307 -1.67 -7.66 12.99
CA CYS A 307 -0.55 -8.02 12.11
C CYS A 307 0.81 -7.74 12.75
N PHE A 308 0.96 -6.61 13.46
CA PHE A 308 2.16 -6.31 14.23
C PHE A 308 2.40 -7.37 15.32
N LEU A 309 1.37 -7.69 16.12
CA LEU A 309 1.48 -8.67 17.19
C LEU A 309 1.89 -10.04 16.67
N ALA A 310 1.33 -10.49 15.55
CA ALA A 310 1.73 -11.73 14.91
C ALA A 310 3.18 -11.71 14.42
N ALA A 311 3.61 -10.63 13.74
CA ALA A 311 5.01 -10.49 13.30
C ALA A 311 6.01 -10.38 14.47
N ALA A 312 5.61 -9.74 15.57
CA ALA A 312 6.38 -9.66 16.81
C ALA A 312 6.48 -11.04 17.49
N GLY A 313 5.37 -11.78 17.56
CA GLY A 313 5.31 -13.16 18.03
C GLY A 313 6.22 -14.09 17.22
N GLU A 314 6.17 -14.03 15.90
CA GLU A 314 7.07 -14.77 15.00
C GLU A 314 8.55 -14.47 15.29
N THR A 315 8.86 -13.21 15.60
CA THR A 315 10.22 -12.79 15.93
C THR A 315 10.66 -13.36 17.28
N LEU A 316 9.78 -13.41 18.27
CA LEU A 316 10.06 -14.00 19.57
C LEU A 316 10.29 -15.52 19.46
N VAL A 317 9.39 -16.23 18.77
CA VAL A 317 9.53 -17.68 18.50
C VAL A 317 10.83 -17.98 17.76
N SER A 318 11.18 -17.16 16.76
CA SER A 318 12.43 -17.32 16.02
C SER A 318 13.67 -17.17 16.92
N LYS A 319 13.65 -16.21 17.87
CA LYS A 319 14.75 -16.01 18.82
C LYS A 319 14.89 -17.16 19.81
N ILE A 320 13.77 -17.68 20.34
CA ILE A 320 13.75 -18.83 21.24
C ILE A 320 14.33 -20.05 20.52
N ARG A 321 13.84 -20.36 19.31
CA ARG A 321 14.34 -21.46 18.48
C ARG A 321 15.82 -21.35 18.13
N MET A 322 16.36 -20.15 17.94
CA MET A 322 17.80 -19.97 17.69
C MET A 322 18.67 -20.25 18.92
N LYS A 323 18.12 -20.09 20.14
CA LYS A 323 18.84 -20.40 21.39
C LYS A 323 18.87 -21.91 21.69
N GLU A 324 17.91 -22.66 21.17
CA GLU A 324 17.72 -24.11 21.34
C GLU A 324 18.37 -24.95 20.21
N GLN A 325 19.07 -24.30 19.28
CA GLN A 325 19.41 -24.87 17.97
C GLN A 325 20.70 -25.72 17.97
N SER A 326 20.63 -26.97 18.47
CA SER A 326 21.51 -28.06 18.03
C SER A 326 20.77 -29.27 17.42
N ILE A 327 19.47 -29.46 17.71
CA ILE A 327 18.75 -30.70 17.36
C ILE A 327 17.75 -30.53 16.20
N PHE A 328 17.01 -29.41 16.12
CA PHE A 328 15.82 -29.30 15.27
C PHE A 328 16.08 -28.98 13.78
N ARG A 329 17.25 -28.43 13.43
CA ARG A 329 17.55 -28.04 12.03
C ARG A 329 17.84 -29.21 11.10
N ARG A 330 18.15 -30.40 11.63
CA ARG A 330 18.52 -31.58 10.82
C ARG A 330 17.32 -32.38 10.32
N THR A 331 16.12 -32.19 10.87
CA THR A 331 15.02 -33.15 10.69
C THR A 331 13.89 -32.69 9.75
N LEU A 332 13.70 -31.38 9.54
CA LEU A 332 12.60 -30.87 8.69
C LEU A 332 13.11 -30.34 7.34
N SER A 333 12.48 -30.81 6.26
CA SER A 333 12.74 -30.31 4.91
C SER A 333 12.40 -28.81 4.80
N PRO A 334 13.21 -28.00 4.10
CA PRO A 334 12.92 -26.59 3.85
C PRO A 334 11.55 -26.35 3.19
N LEU A 335 11.13 -27.26 2.32
CA LEU A 335 9.82 -27.20 1.67
C LEU A 335 8.68 -27.33 2.69
N PHE A 336 8.79 -28.28 3.62
CA PHE A 336 7.81 -28.49 4.67
C PHE A 336 7.67 -27.24 5.54
N CYS A 337 8.79 -26.66 5.98
CA CYS A 337 8.77 -25.41 6.77
C CYS A 337 8.09 -24.25 6.01
N ARG A 338 8.32 -24.16 4.69
CA ARG A 338 7.73 -23.13 3.85
C ARG A 338 6.22 -23.32 3.70
N VAL A 339 5.77 -24.55 3.41
CA VAL A 339 4.34 -24.88 3.27
C VAL A 339 3.62 -24.69 4.61
N SER A 340 4.18 -25.18 5.73
CA SER A 340 3.60 -24.96 7.06
C SER A 340 3.48 -23.48 7.40
N GLY A 341 4.46 -22.67 6.96
CA GLY A 341 4.43 -21.23 7.13
C GLY A 341 3.34 -20.54 6.30
N MET A 342 3.12 -20.98 5.05
CA MET A 342 2.02 -20.49 4.23
C MET A 342 0.65 -20.83 4.84
N VAL A 343 0.50 -22.06 5.36
CA VAL A 343 -0.71 -22.46 6.09
C VAL A 343 -0.91 -21.57 7.32
N TRP A 344 0.14 -21.29 8.09
CA TRP A 344 0.08 -20.34 9.21
C TRP A 344 -0.40 -18.95 8.80
N VAL A 345 0.16 -18.38 7.72
CA VAL A 345 -0.27 -17.07 7.20
C VAL A 345 -1.73 -17.08 6.78
N PHE A 346 -2.19 -18.14 6.11
CA PHE A 346 -3.59 -18.30 5.75
C PHE A 346 -4.49 -18.39 6.98
N VAL A 347 -4.16 -19.24 7.96
CA VAL A 347 -4.93 -19.40 9.21
C VAL A 347 -4.99 -18.09 9.99
N PHE A 348 -3.89 -17.33 10.04
CA PHE A 348 -3.88 -16.01 10.66
C PHE A 348 -4.91 -15.07 10.01
N PHE A 349 -4.88 -14.93 8.68
CA PHE A 349 -5.85 -14.07 7.97
C PHE A 349 -7.28 -14.61 8.06
N PHE A 350 -7.45 -15.94 8.03
CA PHE A 350 -8.73 -16.61 8.27
C PHE A 350 -9.36 -16.18 9.60
N CYS A 351 -8.55 -16.03 10.65
CA CYS A 351 -9.03 -15.56 11.96
C CYS A 351 -9.25 -14.05 12.00
N VAL A 352 -8.31 -13.27 11.48
CA VAL A 352 -8.18 -11.81 11.70
C VAL A 352 -8.99 -10.97 10.71
N VAL A 353 -9.07 -11.36 9.43
CA VAL A 353 -9.72 -10.56 8.38
C VAL A 353 -11.21 -10.35 8.65
N PRO A 354 -11.99 -11.34 9.14
CA PRO A 354 -13.41 -11.11 9.44
C PRO A 354 -13.66 -10.07 10.53
N MET A 355 -12.82 -9.99 11.56
CA MET A 355 -12.91 -8.93 12.59
C MET A 355 -12.71 -7.52 11.99
N TRP A 356 -12.15 -7.43 10.79
CA TRP A 356 -11.95 -6.21 10.04
C TRP A 356 -13.05 -5.95 9.01
N ILE A 357 -13.34 -6.93 8.16
CA ILE A 357 -14.23 -6.78 7.01
C ILE A 357 -15.71 -6.96 7.37
N TYR A 358 -16.06 -7.90 8.25
CA TYR A 358 -17.47 -8.23 8.53
C TYR A 358 -18.24 -7.02 9.09
N PRO A 359 -17.72 -6.26 10.08
CA PRO A 359 -18.42 -5.09 10.59
C PRO A 359 -18.76 -4.07 9.48
N LYS A 360 -17.81 -3.85 8.55
CA LYS A 360 -18.00 -2.92 7.43
C LYS A 360 -19.08 -3.44 6.48
N THR A 361 -18.99 -4.71 6.09
CA THR A 361 -19.94 -5.34 5.18
C THR A 361 -21.34 -5.41 5.79
N TYR A 362 -21.45 -5.76 7.07
CA TYR A 362 -22.72 -5.85 7.78
C TYR A 362 -23.45 -4.50 7.82
N HIS A 363 -22.76 -3.43 8.23
CA HIS A 363 -23.34 -2.07 8.22
C HIS A 363 -23.72 -1.60 6.81
N TYR A 364 -22.90 -1.89 5.80
CA TYR A 364 -23.19 -1.54 4.41
C TYR A 364 -24.46 -2.23 3.90
N LEU A 365 -24.64 -3.52 4.21
CA LEU A 365 -25.81 -4.29 3.78
C LEU A 365 -27.09 -3.86 4.51
N LEU A 366 -27.02 -3.59 5.83
CA LEU A 366 -28.16 -3.09 6.59
C LEU A 366 -28.69 -1.75 6.04
N ASN A 367 -27.80 -0.82 5.71
CA ASN A 367 -28.18 0.49 5.15
C ASN A 367 -28.74 0.42 3.71
N ARG A 368 -28.70 -0.74 3.05
CA ARG A 368 -29.28 -0.95 1.73
C ARG A 368 -30.66 -1.61 1.77
N GLU A 369 -30.96 -2.35 2.84
CA GLU A 369 -32.25 -3.02 3.01
C GLU A 369 -33.29 -2.14 3.72
N GLY A 370 -32.87 -1.14 4.50
CA GLY A 370 -33.73 -0.10 5.08
C GLY A 370 -33.74 1.16 4.23
#